data_AF-A0A7X6QCY9-F1
#
_entry.id   AF-A0A7X6QCY9-F1
#
_cell.length_a   1.000
_cell.length_b   1.000
_cell.length_c   1.000
_cell.angle_alpha   90.00
_cell.angle_beta   90.00
_cell.angle_gamma   90.00
#
_symmetry.space_group_name_H-M   'P 1'
#
loop_
_entity.id
_entity.type
_entity.pdbx_description
1 polymer ?
#
loop_
_entity_poly.entity_id
_entity_poly.type
_entity_poly.pdbx_seq_one_letter_code
_entity_poly.pdbx_strand_id
1 'polypeptide(L)'
;MTNKEKFLQLVSCEDANTITEVKQRIKNRDMLRESQHIAIKVLMKLDKLGWSQKDLAKKMEVSPQQISKIVSGKENLTIETQIRLQNILNIPVLASFYENRMNEMNEWILTIEKRVENIQS
;
A
#
# COMPACT_ATOMS: atom_id res chain seq x y z
N MET A 1 22.01 0.84 -46.50
CA MET A 1 21.97 0.43 -45.09
C MET A 1 22.47 -1.00 -44.96
N THR A 2 23.54 -1.21 -44.20
CA THR A 2 24.10 -2.53 -43.89
C THR A 2 23.23 -3.26 -42.85
N ASN A 3 23.33 -4.58 -42.76
CA ASN A 3 22.58 -5.38 -41.77
C ASN A 3 22.86 -4.94 -40.32
N LYS A 4 24.07 -4.41 -40.06
CA LYS A 4 24.45 -3.82 -38.77
C LYS A 4 23.65 -2.57 -38.44
N GLU A 5 23.41 -1.69 -39.42
CA GLU A 5 22.62 -0.47 -39.24
C GLU A 5 21.14 -0.78 -39.01
N LYS A 6 20.58 -1.76 -39.75
CA LYS A 6 19.21 -2.24 -39.54
C LYS A 6 19.03 -2.88 -38.16
N PHE A 7 20.01 -3.65 -37.71
CA PHE A 7 20.00 -4.27 -36.38
C PHE A 7 20.07 -3.22 -35.26
N LEU A 8 20.98 -2.24 -35.36
CA LEU A 8 21.08 -1.15 -34.38
C LEU A 8 19.81 -0.31 -34.30
N GLN A 9 19.11 -0.12 -35.42
CA GLN A 9 17.86 0.63 -35.47
C GLN A 9 16.69 -0.10 -34.81
N LEU A 10 16.64 -1.43 -34.88
CA LEU A 10 15.66 -2.26 -34.17
C LEU A 10 15.91 -2.24 -32.65
N VAL A 11 17.16 -2.47 -32.24
CA VAL A 11 17.54 -2.55 -30.82
C VAL A 11 17.45 -1.18 -30.12
N SER A 12 17.64 -0.06 -30.83
CA SER A 12 17.63 1.28 -30.24
C SER A 12 16.26 1.77 -29.73
N CYS A 13 15.15 1.17 -30.16
CA CYS A 13 13.79 1.64 -29.84
C CYS A 13 13.00 0.69 -28.92
N GLU A 14 13.37 -0.59 -28.86
CA GLU A 14 12.61 -1.64 -28.15
C GLU A 14 12.90 -1.71 -26.64
N ASP A 15 14.10 -1.30 -26.20
CA ASP A 15 14.51 -1.44 -24.78
C ASP A 15 14.10 -0.26 -23.88
N ALA A 16 14.07 0.98 -24.39
CA ALA A 16 13.82 2.15 -23.55
C ALA A 16 12.34 2.25 -23.09
N ASN A 17 11.40 1.95 -24.00
CA ASN A 17 9.97 2.00 -23.70
C ASN A 17 9.53 0.83 -22.81
N THR A 18 10.02 -0.38 -23.08
CA THR A 18 9.70 -1.57 -22.28
C THR A 18 10.25 -1.49 -20.86
N ILE A 19 11.49 -1.02 -20.68
CA ILE A 19 12.07 -0.78 -19.34
C ILE A 19 11.27 0.29 -18.58
N THR A 20 10.81 1.34 -19.27
CA THR A 20 10.01 2.41 -18.66
C THR A 20 8.64 1.90 -18.23
N GLU A 21 7.97 1.11 -19.08
CA GLU A 21 6.69 0.45 -18.74
C GLU A 21 6.84 -0.53 -17.58
N VAL A 22 7.91 -1.34 -17.55
CA VAL A 22 8.21 -2.25 -16.43
C VAL A 22 8.44 -1.47 -15.14
N LYS A 23 9.22 -0.38 -15.18
CA LYS A 23 9.42 0.50 -14.02
C LYS A 23 8.12 1.14 -13.55
N GLN A 24 7.24 1.57 -14.46
CA GLN A 24 5.92 2.09 -14.11
C GLN A 24 5.03 1.01 -13.47
N ARG A 25 5.05 -0.23 -13.98
CA ARG A 25 4.32 -1.37 -13.38
C ARG A 25 4.83 -1.68 -11.98
N ILE A 26 6.15 -1.66 -11.75
CA ILE A 26 6.76 -1.88 -10.43
C ILE A 26 6.42 -0.74 -9.48
N LYS A 27 6.63 0.52 -9.90
CA LYS A 27 6.33 1.71 -9.09
C LYS A 27 4.85 1.79 -8.70
N ASN A 28 3.96 1.40 -9.61
CA ASN A 28 2.53 1.35 -9.34
C ASN A 28 2.16 0.25 -8.34
N ARG A 29 2.94 -0.84 -8.23
CA ARG A 29 2.66 -1.92 -7.27
C ARG A 29 2.84 -1.49 -5.83
N ASP A 30 3.93 -0.80 -5.49
CA ASP A 30 4.17 -0.37 -4.11
C ASP A 30 3.12 0.65 -3.65
N MET A 31 2.83 1.63 -4.50
CA MET A 31 1.78 2.62 -4.24
C MET A 31 0.40 1.96 -4.13
N LEU A 32 0.05 1.04 -5.04
CA LEU A 32 -1.23 0.34 -4.99
C LEU A 32 -1.35 -0.54 -3.75
N ARG A 33 -0.28 -1.25 -3.37
CA ARG A 33 -0.24 -2.06 -2.15
C ARG A 33 -0.47 -1.19 -0.92
N GLU A 34 0.16 -0.02 -0.86
CA GLU A 34 -0.01 0.91 0.25
C GLU A 34 -1.45 1.45 0.32
N SER A 35 -2.01 1.87 -0.81
CA SER A 35 -3.41 2.31 -0.88
C SER A 35 -4.39 1.21 -0.45
N GLN A 36 -4.15 -0.04 -0.85
CA GLN A 36 -4.96 -1.19 -0.41
C GLN A 36 -4.81 -1.47 1.08
N HIS A 37 -3.59 -1.38 1.62
CA HIS A 37 -3.36 -1.56 3.04
C HIS A 37 -4.11 -0.52 3.86
N ILE A 38 -4.04 0.76 3.46
CA ILE A 38 -4.80 1.84 4.10
C ILE A 38 -6.30 1.56 4.02
N ALA A 39 -6.81 1.13 2.86
CA ALA A 39 -8.22 0.79 2.68
C ALA A 39 -8.69 -0.30 3.65
N ILE A 40 -7.91 -1.38 3.79
CA ILE A 40 -8.21 -2.47 4.75
C ILE A 40 -8.24 -1.94 6.18
N LYS A 41 -7.26 -1.13 6.59
CA LYS A 41 -7.20 -0.57 7.95
C LYS A 41 -8.40 0.32 8.25
N VAL A 42 -8.80 1.15 7.28
CA VAL A 42 -10.00 1.99 7.38
C VAL A 42 -11.23 1.10 7.56
N LEU A 43 -11.44 0.12 6.68
CA LEU A 43 -12.60 -0.78 6.75
C LEU A 43 -12.67 -1.55 8.08
N MET A 44 -11.55 -2.11 8.54
CA MET A 44 -11.48 -2.80 9.83
C MET A 44 -11.78 -1.86 11.00
N LYS A 45 -11.35 -0.60 10.92
CA LYS A 45 -11.65 0.36 11.98
C LYS A 45 -13.13 0.78 11.96
N LEU A 46 -13.71 0.97 10.78
CA LEU A 46 -15.13 1.27 10.63
C LEU A 46 -15.99 0.15 11.21
N ASP A 47 -15.66 -1.10 10.91
CA ASP A 47 -16.32 -2.28 11.47
C ASP A 47 -16.26 -2.30 13.01
N LYS A 48 -15.06 -2.09 13.59
CA LYS A 48 -14.88 -1.99 15.06
C LYS A 48 -15.68 -0.86 15.70
N LEU A 49 -15.92 0.24 14.99
CA LEU A 49 -16.70 1.38 15.46
C LEU A 49 -18.21 1.23 15.19
N GLY A 50 -18.62 0.22 14.40
CA GLY A 50 -19.98 0.12 13.87
C GLY A 50 -20.35 1.25 12.91
N TRP A 51 -19.36 1.88 12.27
CA TRP A 51 -19.57 3.01 11.38
C TRP A 51 -19.75 2.57 9.92
N SER A 52 -20.67 3.21 9.21
CA SER A 52 -20.74 3.09 7.76
C SER A 52 -19.72 4.03 7.08
N GLN A 53 -19.45 3.81 5.79
CA GLN A 53 -18.66 4.76 4.98
C GLN A 53 -19.30 6.16 4.93
N LYS A 54 -20.63 6.25 5.05
CA LYS A 54 -21.34 7.54 5.10
C LYS A 54 -21.06 8.28 6.41
N ASP A 55 -20.88 7.56 7.52
CA ASP A 55 -20.57 8.17 8.81
C ASP A 55 -19.13 8.71 8.81
N LEU A 56 -18.20 7.97 8.20
CA LEU A 56 -16.85 8.49 7.96
C LEU A 56 -16.87 9.73 7.06
N ALA A 57 -17.67 9.72 5.98
CA ALA A 57 -17.80 10.86 5.08
C ALA A 57 -18.28 12.12 5.82
N LYS A 58 -19.31 11.97 6.67
CA LYS A 58 -19.80 13.06 7.55
C LYS A 58 -18.71 13.54 8.49
N LYS A 59 -17.97 12.63 9.14
CA LYS A 59 -16.94 12.97 10.12
C LYS A 59 -15.71 13.64 9.48
N MET A 60 -15.41 13.30 8.24
CA MET A 60 -14.35 13.91 7.42
C MET A 60 -14.80 15.18 6.69
N GLU A 61 -16.11 15.50 6.71
CA GLU A 61 -16.71 16.60 5.95
C GLU A 61 -16.44 16.50 4.44
N VAL A 62 -16.49 15.27 3.90
CA VAL A 62 -16.28 14.98 2.47
C VAL A 62 -17.47 14.23 1.87
N SER A 63 -17.48 14.10 0.55
CA SER A 63 -18.50 13.32 -0.13
C SER A 63 -18.35 11.82 0.15
N PRO A 64 -19.45 11.04 0.21
CA PRO A 64 -19.37 9.59 0.31
C PRO A 64 -18.55 8.95 -0.82
N GLN A 65 -18.58 9.54 -2.02
CA GLN A 65 -17.78 9.10 -3.17
C GLN A 65 -16.28 9.18 -2.90
N GLN A 66 -15.81 10.20 -2.19
CA GLN A 66 -14.41 10.31 -1.80
C GLN A 66 -14.00 9.20 -0.82
N ILE A 67 -14.89 8.83 0.11
CA ILE A 67 -14.66 7.67 0.99
C ILE A 67 -14.65 6.36 0.20
N SER A 68 -15.59 6.19 -0.75
CA SER A 68 -15.61 5.00 -1.61
C SER A 68 -14.33 4.86 -2.45
N LYS A 69 -13.75 5.98 -2.89
CA LYS A 69 -12.45 5.99 -3.56
C LYS A 69 -11.31 5.56 -2.63
N ILE A 70 -11.28 6.09 -1.41
CA ILE A 70 -10.30 5.70 -0.38
C ILE A 70 -10.36 4.19 -0.11
N VAL A 71 -11.54 3.68 0.23
CA VAL A 71 -11.71 2.26 0.59
C VAL A 71 -11.64 1.30 -0.60
N SER A 72 -11.63 1.82 -1.84
CA SER A 72 -11.34 0.99 -3.02
C SER A 72 -9.87 0.54 -3.07
N GLY A 73 -8.97 1.28 -2.41
CA GLY A 73 -7.54 1.01 -2.41
C GLY A 73 -6.84 1.20 -3.75
N LYS A 74 -7.50 1.82 -4.74
CA LYS A 74 -6.95 1.99 -6.11
C LYS A 74 -6.41 3.38 -6.41
N GLU A 75 -6.62 4.34 -5.49
CA GLU A 75 -6.24 5.73 -5.70
C GLU A 75 -5.04 6.12 -4.82
N ASN A 76 -4.24 7.06 -5.32
CA ASN A 76 -3.19 7.69 -4.55
C ASN A 76 -3.80 8.76 -3.64
N LEU A 77 -3.71 8.55 -2.33
CA LEU A 77 -4.28 9.47 -1.34
C LEU A 77 -3.33 10.64 -1.09
N THR A 78 -3.86 11.87 -1.05
CA THR A 78 -3.07 13.02 -0.63
C THR A 78 -2.60 12.86 0.81
N ILE A 79 -1.43 13.41 1.15
CA ILE A 79 -0.89 13.40 2.51
C ILE A 79 -1.91 13.98 3.51
N GLU A 80 -2.58 15.06 3.13
CA GLU A 80 -3.65 15.67 3.92
C GLU A 80 -4.80 14.68 4.22
N THR A 81 -5.23 13.91 3.21
CA THR A 81 -6.27 12.89 3.40
C THR A 81 -5.81 11.79 4.35
N GLN A 82 -4.55 11.36 4.23
CA GLN A 82 -3.96 10.35 5.11
C GLN A 82 -3.89 10.83 6.57
N ILE A 83 -3.46 12.09 6.81
CA ILE A 83 -3.42 12.70 8.15
C ILE A 83 -4.85 12.79 8.73
N ARG A 84 -5.82 13.26 7.95
CA ARG A 84 -7.21 13.36 8.42
C ARG A 84 -7.79 11.99 8.79
N LEU A 85 -7.59 10.99 7.94
CA LEU A 85 -8.02 9.61 8.21
C LEU A 85 -7.41 9.10 9.51
N GLN A 86 -6.08 9.23 9.66
CA GLN A 86 -5.36 8.81 10.85
C GLN A 86 -5.93 9.43 12.12
N ASN A 87 -6.16 10.74 12.11
CA ASN A 87 -6.64 11.46 13.30
C ASN A 87 -8.10 11.13 13.63
N ILE A 88 -8.97 11.05 12.62
CA ILE A 88 -10.41 10.78 12.83
C ILE A 88 -10.64 9.35 13.29
N LEU A 89 -9.96 8.39 12.66
CA LEU A 89 -10.13 6.98 12.95
C LEU A 89 -9.21 6.48 14.08
N ASN A 90 -8.26 7.32 14.51
CA ASN A 90 -7.19 6.96 15.45
C ASN A 90 -6.52 5.64 15.03
N ILE A 91 -6.03 5.61 13.80
CA ILE A 91 -5.28 4.48 13.22
C ILE A 91 -4.00 4.99 12.57
N PRO A 92 -2.88 4.26 12.68
CA PRO A 92 -1.68 4.58 11.91
C PRO A 92 -1.96 4.50 10.41
N VAL A 93 -1.80 5.59 9.67
CA VAL A 93 -1.87 5.57 8.18
C VAL A 93 -0.49 5.78 7.59
N LEU A 94 0.30 6.68 8.18
CA LEU A 94 1.63 7.06 7.71
C LEU A 94 2.78 6.26 8.35
N ALA A 95 2.48 5.12 8.96
CA ALA A 95 3.44 4.33 9.75
C ALA A 95 3.63 2.88 9.24
N SER A 96 3.12 2.55 8.06
CA SER A 96 3.14 1.19 7.50
C SER A 96 4.53 0.55 7.44
N PHE A 97 5.56 1.33 7.09
CA PHE A 97 6.94 0.85 7.11
C PHE A 97 7.36 0.33 8.49
N TYR A 98 7.05 1.07 9.56
CA TYR A 98 7.39 0.69 10.92
C TYR A 98 6.54 -0.48 11.41
N GLU A 99 5.27 -0.54 11.02
CA GLU A 99 4.38 -1.66 11.33
C GLU A 99 4.87 -2.97 10.71
N ASN A 100 5.24 -2.94 9.42
CA ASN A 100 5.77 -4.12 8.75
C ASN A 100 7.04 -4.63 9.44
N ARG A 101 7.97 -3.71 9.76
CA ARG A 101 9.19 -4.08 10.50
C ARG A 101 8.91 -4.63 11.90
N MET A 102 7.91 -4.08 12.59
CA MET A 102 7.51 -4.58 13.91
C MET A 102 6.91 -5.98 13.79
N ASN A 103 6.06 -6.23 12.79
CA ASN A 103 5.48 -7.55 12.54
C ASN A 103 6.56 -8.58 12.24
N GLU A 104 7.54 -8.27 11.38
CA GLU A 104 8.68 -9.14 11.11
C GLU A 104 9.49 -9.46 12.37
N MET A 105 9.73 -8.46 13.23
CA MET A 105 10.40 -8.65 14.51
C MET A 105 9.61 -9.56 15.45
N ASN A 106 8.29 -9.36 15.55
CA ASN A 106 7.42 -10.17 16.39
C ASN A 106 7.41 -11.63 15.94
N GLU A 107 7.33 -11.89 14.64
CA GLU A 107 7.40 -13.27 14.10
C GLU A 107 8.75 -13.93 14.41
N TRP A 108 9.84 -13.16 14.36
CA TRP A 108 11.17 -13.66 14.72
C TRP A 108 11.27 -14.01 16.20
N ILE A 109 10.76 -13.14 17.08
CA ILE A 109 10.69 -13.39 18.53
C ILE A 109 9.88 -14.65 18.83
N LEU A 110 8.68 -14.78 18.25
CA LEU A 110 7.82 -15.96 18.42
C LEU A 110 8.51 -17.25 17.96
N THR A 111 9.30 -17.17 16.89
CA THR A 111 10.07 -18.33 16.39
C THR A 111 11.17 -18.74 17.35
N ILE A 112 11.83 -17.78 18.00
CA ILE A 112 12.86 -18.06 19.01
C ILE A 112 12.24 -18.67 20.25
N GLU A 113 11.17 -18.09 20.77
CA GLU A 113 10.46 -18.59 21.96
C GLU A 113 10.08 -20.07 21.78
N LYS A 114 9.45 -20.42 20.65
CA LYS A 114 9.13 -21.81 20.31
C LYS A 114 10.35 -22.73 20.26
N ARG A 115 11.50 -22.25 19.77
CA ARG A 115 12.73 -23.07 19.73
C ARG A 115 13.29 -23.29 21.13
N VAL A 116 13.25 -22.27 21.99
CA VAL A 116 13.69 -22.38 23.38
C VAL A 116 12.82 -23.37 24.15
N GLU A 117 11.50 -23.30 24.00
CA GLU A 117 10.55 -24.25 24.60
C GLU A 117 10.86 -25.70 24.22
N ASN A 118 11.14 -25.97 22.94
CA ASN A 118 11.49 -27.30 22.44
C ASN A 118 12.85 -27.83 22.94
N ILE A 119 13.77 -26.95 23.37
CA ILE A 119 15.06 -27.36 23.96
C ILE A 119 14.90 -27.71 25.44
N GLN A 120 13.89 -27.12 26.10
CA GLN A 120 13.63 -27.31 27.53
C GLN A 120 12.69 -28.50 27.82
N SER A 121 12.06 -29.10 26.79
CA SER A 121 11.28 -30.34 26.91
C SER A 121 12.12 -31.58 26.65
#